data_AF-A0A1B7NCV1-F1
#
_entry.id   AF-A0A1B7NCV1-F1
#
_cell.length_a   1.000
_cell.length_b   1.000
_cell.length_c   1.000
_cell.angle_alpha   90.00
_cell.angle_beta   90.00
_cell.angle_gamma   90.00
#
_symmetry.space_group_name_H-M   'P 1'
#
loop_
_entity.id
_entity.type
_entity.pdbx_description
1 polymer ?
#
loop_
_entity_poly.entity_id
_entity_poly.type
_entity_poly.pdbx_seq_one_letter_code
_entity_poly.pdbx_strand_id
1 'polypeptide(L)'
;MQSSPPDTVTRGLWELSDAPSIEWMFKTSADPEVIGSVAWMLPTVEWTRELHIATVCPPLLSAFRTCFHGGFQLSVSARQLALACGRALHHIACDETIQKLNSSNDNDQHFDWDSLELWSAWHDIALPWGLKACRTSFDLYATTQDENHENQARTALRLAIVTGCPGFLKPNDVTLIWDGVFDWNNANRVPKDFDWLVDFLVHFRTFDARNFDAMADALLALSAMQGLGSPEKRDNYLDTIIFSMEADKPSRLRHAALRAVFDARLQLVEIADDKEGDSEFREQLLTDLPSALLTMTKLVAPQLSAHDSDAIFNPGREYFYLQLIFTLAKQSDWRDQLEKAGHIDRCVVLLDHVINLKDSSTGLSEPVKTHPYYLAGTLIRLDASGSYRSSCFADKISELEWWKLLKGAWSAMWWNDLYREDELLEALPGIVTYTLESLETETAKYDSKSLIRMVDRIYEALKDEEAEPGIISAVKSVKDRLDSGGS
;
A
#
# COMPACT_ATOMS: atom_id res chain seq x y z
N MET A 1 -46.40 -28.41 -33.56
CA MET A 1 -45.04 -28.86 -33.21
C MET A 1 -44.15 -28.62 -34.42
N GLN A 2 -43.45 -27.49 -34.45
CA GLN A 2 -42.37 -27.20 -35.38
C GLN A 2 -41.15 -26.95 -34.51
N SER A 3 -40.15 -27.81 -34.63
CA SER A 3 -38.85 -27.68 -33.96
C SER A 3 -38.01 -26.65 -34.71
N SER A 4 -37.70 -25.54 -34.06
CA SER A 4 -36.66 -24.61 -34.51
C SER A 4 -35.29 -25.32 -34.48
N PRO A 5 -34.38 -25.04 -35.43
CA PRO A 5 -33.01 -25.54 -35.36
C PRO A 5 -32.21 -24.79 -34.27
N PRO A 6 -31.19 -25.43 -33.67
CA PRO A 6 -30.41 -24.80 -32.62
C PRO A 6 -29.48 -23.74 -33.19
N ASP A 7 -29.49 -22.56 -32.56
CA ASP A 7 -28.50 -21.50 -32.72
C ASP A 7 -27.10 -22.07 -32.42
N THR A 8 -26.42 -22.51 -33.47
CA THR A 8 -25.07 -23.10 -33.42
C THR A 8 -24.00 -22.06 -33.77
N VAL A 9 -24.40 -20.83 -34.10
CA VAL A 9 -23.49 -19.79 -34.62
C VAL A 9 -22.79 -18.99 -33.52
N THR A 10 -23.32 -18.96 -32.29
CA THR A 10 -22.69 -18.26 -31.16
C THR A 10 -21.73 -19.14 -30.33
N ARG A 11 -21.75 -20.47 -30.50
CA ARG A 11 -20.80 -21.38 -29.82
C ARG A 11 -19.48 -21.57 -30.58
N GLY A 12 -19.45 -21.35 -31.89
CA GLY A 12 -18.29 -21.65 -32.74
C GLY A 12 -17.14 -20.63 -32.74
N LEU A 13 -17.29 -19.47 -32.08
CA LEU A 13 -16.25 -18.44 -32.04
C LEU A 13 -15.26 -18.61 -30.89
N TRP A 14 -15.58 -19.42 -29.88
CA TRP A 14 -14.70 -19.69 -28.74
C TRP A 14 -13.70 -20.82 -29.02
N GLU A 15 -13.96 -21.66 -30.04
CA GLU A 15 -13.08 -22.76 -30.45
C GLU A 15 -12.02 -22.34 -31.50
N LEU A 16 -12.01 -21.07 -31.93
CA LEU A 16 -11.07 -20.53 -32.93
C LEU A 16 -9.91 -19.71 -32.34
N SER A 17 -9.77 -19.66 -31.02
CA SER A 17 -8.74 -18.87 -30.33
C SER A 17 -7.37 -19.57 -30.32
N ASP A 18 -6.92 -20.02 -31.48
CA ASP A 18 -5.54 -20.45 -31.67
C ASP A 18 -4.65 -19.20 -31.60
N ALA A 19 -3.67 -19.19 -30.68
CA ALA A 19 -2.65 -18.15 -30.55
C ALA A 19 -2.09 -17.61 -31.91
N PRO A 20 -1.85 -18.47 -32.94
CA PRO A 20 -1.50 -18.02 -34.29
C PRO A 20 -2.50 -17.07 -34.98
N SER A 21 -3.81 -17.24 -34.78
CA SER A 21 -4.84 -16.37 -35.34
C SER A 21 -4.76 -14.96 -34.75
N ILE A 22 -4.55 -14.89 -33.43
CA ILE A 22 -4.37 -13.62 -32.72
C ILE A 22 -3.15 -12.88 -33.24
N GLU A 23 -2.02 -13.56 -33.37
CA GLU A 23 -0.80 -12.98 -33.92
C GLU A 23 -0.99 -12.53 -35.38
N TRP A 24 -1.62 -13.35 -36.21
CA TRP A 24 -1.91 -13.01 -37.60
C TRP A 24 -2.79 -11.76 -37.73
N MET A 25 -3.79 -11.59 -36.85
CA MET A 25 -4.64 -10.40 -36.85
C MET A 25 -3.85 -9.13 -36.49
N PHE A 26 -2.97 -9.17 -35.49
CA PHE A 26 -2.08 -8.03 -35.18
C PHE A 26 -1.12 -7.70 -36.33
N LYS A 27 -0.68 -8.71 -37.08
CA LYS A 27 0.21 -8.54 -38.23
C LYS A 27 -0.49 -7.92 -39.44
N THR A 28 -1.78 -8.17 -39.60
CA THR A 28 -2.50 -7.87 -40.86
C THR A 28 -3.49 -6.73 -40.75
N SER A 29 -3.91 -6.34 -39.54
CA SER A 29 -4.89 -5.29 -39.33
C SER A 29 -4.31 -4.08 -38.59
N ALA A 30 -4.62 -2.89 -39.10
CA ALA A 30 -4.43 -1.61 -38.40
C ALA A 30 -5.77 -1.00 -37.94
N ASP A 31 -6.87 -1.74 -38.11
CA ASP A 31 -8.21 -1.30 -37.71
C ASP A 31 -8.32 -1.31 -36.17
N PRO A 32 -8.60 -0.16 -35.51
CA PRO A 32 -8.76 -0.09 -34.07
C PRO A 32 -9.82 -1.05 -33.49
N GLU A 33 -10.90 -1.34 -34.21
CA GLU A 33 -11.95 -2.25 -33.73
C GLU A 33 -11.46 -3.70 -33.70
N VAL A 34 -10.71 -4.10 -34.74
CA VAL A 34 -10.07 -5.42 -34.81
C VAL A 34 -9.02 -5.52 -33.71
N ILE A 35 -8.13 -4.53 -33.59
CA ILE A 35 -7.10 -4.49 -32.54
C ILE A 35 -7.73 -4.59 -31.15
N GLY A 36 -8.77 -3.81 -30.87
CA GLY A 36 -9.46 -3.84 -29.58
C GLY A 36 -10.09 -5.20 -29.27
N SER A 37 -10.72 -5.84 -30.26
CA SER A 37 -11.32 -7.17 -30.10
C SER A 37 -10.27 -8.23 -29.80
N VAL A 38 -9.14 -8.19 -30.52
CA VAL A 38 -8.04 -9.12 -30.33
C VAL A 38 -7.32 -8.88 -29.00
N ALA A 39 -7.16 -7.62 -28.60
CA ALA A 39 -6.59 -7.25 -27.31
C ALA A 39 -7.43 -7.79 -26.13
N TRP A 40 -8.76 -7.84 -26.25
CA TRP A 40 -9.63 -8.43 -25.22
C TRP A 40 -9.41 -9.93 -25.02
N MET A 41 -9.10 -10.65 -26.09
CA MET A 41 -8.87 -12.10 -26.06
C MET A 41 -7.46 -12.47 -25.59
N LEU A 42 -6.49 -11.57 -25.75
CA LEU A 42 -5.09 -11.85 -25.49
C LEU A 42 -4.81 -12.42 -24.08
N PRO A 43 -5.39 -11.89 -22.99
CA PRO A 43 -5.20 -12.44 -21.64
C PRO A 43 -5.94 -13.75 -21.36
N THR A 44 -6.82 -14.20 -22.27
CA THR A 44 -7.61 -15.43 -22.09
C THR A 44 -7.06 -16.60 -22.89
N VAL A 45 -6.00 -16.39 -23.67
CA VAL A 45 -5.40 -17.42 -24.53
C VAL A 45 -4.26 -18.10 -23.79
N GLU A 46 -4.26 -19.43 -23.83
CA GLU A 46 -3.11 -20.21 -23.41
C GLU A 46 -2.02 -20.16 -24.48
N TRP A 47 -0.90 -19.53 -24.16
CA TRP A 47 0.23 -19.38 -25.08
C TRP A 47 1.11 -20.63 -25.06
N THR A 48 0.92 -21.52 -26.03
CA THR A 48 1.73 -22.76 -26.16
C THR A 48 2.96 -22.60 -27.06
N ARG A 49 3.16 -21.44 -27.68
CA ARG A 49 4.26 -21.12 -28.59
C ARG A 49 4.76 -19.70 -28.31
N GLU A 50 5.98 -19.42 -28.75
CA GLU A 50 6.58 -18.09 -28.68
C GLU A 50 5.66 -17.05 -29.32
N LEU A 51 5.15 -16.13 -28.49
CA LEU A 51 4.42 -14.96 -28.95
C LEU A 51 5.45 -13.96 -29.45
N HIS A 52 5.47 -13.66 -30.75
CA HIS A 52 6.36 -12.64 -31.30
C HIS A 52 5.94 -11.25 -30.80
N ILE A 53 6.50 -10.83 -29.65
CA ILE A 53 6.21 -9.54 -28.98
C ILE A 53 6.42 -8.37 -29.95
N ALA A 54 7.45 -8.44 -30.80
CA ALA A 54 7.74 -7.43 -31.82
C ALA A 54 6.61 -7.25 -32.86
N THR A 55 5.77 -8.27 -33.06
CA THR A 55 4.59 -8.20 -33.95
C THR A 55 3.38 -7.63 -33.22
N VAL A 56 3.19 -7.96 -31.94
CA VAL A 56 1.95 -7.69 -31.19
C VAL A 56 1.99 -6.38 -30.43
N CYS A 57 3.12 -6.03 -29.82
CA CYS A 57 3.23 -4.82 -28.99
C CYS A 57 3.11 -3.51 -29.77
N PRO A 58 3.73 -3.31 -30.95
CA PRO A 58 3.63 -2.03 -31.64
C PRO A 58 2.20 -1.62 -32.04
N PRO A 59 1.35 -2.52 -32.61
CA PRO A 59 -0.05 -2.19 -32.87
C PRO A 59 -0.84 -1.86 -31.61
N LEU A 60 -0.64 -2.62 -30.51
CA LEU A 60 -1.31 -2.36 -29.24
C LEU A 60 -0.89 -1.02 -28.64
N LEU A 61 0.41 -0.72 -28.59
CA LEU A 61 0.94 0.55 -28.09
C LEU A 61 0.47 1.73 -28.95
N SER A 62 0.45 1.57 -30.27
CA SER A 62 -0.04 2.61 -31.19
C SER A 62 -1.52 2.91 -30.97
N ALA A 63 -2.36 1.87 -30.90
CA ALA A 63 -3.80 2.01 -30.62
C ALA A 63 -4.05 2.62 -29.23
N PHE A 64 -3.32 2.14 -28.22
CA PHE A 64 -3.38 2.66 -26.85
C PHE A 64 -3.03 4.14 -26.79
N ARG A 65 -1.88 4.55 -27.33
CA ARG A 65 -1.43 5.96 -27.39
C ARG A 65 -2.44 6.84 -28.12
N THR A 66 -3.02 6.35 -29.23
CA THR A 66 -4.00 7.09 -30.03
C THR A 66 -5.26 7.43 -29.22
N CYS A 67 -5.65 6.58 -28.27
CA CYS A 67 -6.79 6.87 -27.40
C CYS A 67 -6.61 8.17 -26.61
N PHE A 68 -5.38 8.50 -26.21
CA PHE A 68 -5.06 9.65 -25.36
C PHE A 68 -4.51 10.88 -26.13
N HIS A 69 -4.36 10.81 -27.46
CA HIS A 69 -3.83 11.93 -28.28
C HIS A 69 -4.70 13.20 -28.23
N GLY A 70 -5.99 13.08 -27.94
CA GLY A 70 -6.94 14.19 -27.82
C GLY A 70 -7.07 14.78 -26.41
N GLY A 71 -6.22 14.35 -25.47
CA GLY A 71 -6.35 14.62 -24.04
C GLY A 71 -7.04 13.47 -23.28
N PHE A 72 -7.26 13.66 -21.98
CA PHE A 72 -7.74 12.61 -21.06
C PHE A 72 -9.26 12.42 -21.04
N GLN A 73 -10.02 13.23 -21.80
CA GLN A 73 -11.45 13.03 -21.99
C GLN A 73 -11.70 12.04 -23.13
N LEU A 74 -11.74 10.75 -22.77
CA LEU A 74 -11.97 9.67 -23.73
C LEU A 74 -13.44 9.55 -24.14
N SER A 75 -13.68 9.36 -25.44
CA SER A 75 -14.98 8.86 -25.93
C SER A 75 -15.23 7.45 -25.40
N VAL A 76 -16.48 6.97 -25.47
CA VAL A 76 -16.83 5.60 -25.02
C VAL A 76 -16.01 4.53 -25.77
N SER A 77 -15.86 4.67 -27.08
CA SER A 77 -15.08 3.74 -27.91
C SER A 77 -13.58 3.83 -27.61
N ALA A 78 -13.02 5.03 -27.48
CA ALA A 78 -11.62 5.21 -27.11
C ALA A 78 -11.33 4.64 -25.71
N ARG A 79 -12.25 4.80 -24.75
CA ARG A 79 -12.12 4.20 -23.41
C ARG A 79 -12.12 2.67 -23.48
N GLN A 80 -13.03 2.07 -24.23
CA GLN A 80 -13.07 0.60 -24.39
C GLN A 80 -11.80 0.06 -25.05
N LEU A 81 -11.31 0.75 -26.08
CA LEU A 81 -10.06 0.39 -26.76
C LEU A 81 -8.86 0.54 -25.83
N ALA A 82 -8.77 1.65 -25.08
CA ALA A 82 -7.71 1.87 -24.10
C ALA A 82 -7.70 0.79 -23.01
N LEU A 83 -8.87 0.39 -22.50
CA LEU A 83 -9.00 -0.70 -21.53
C LEU A 83 -8.51 -2.04 -22.13
N ALA A 84 -8.93 -2.36 -23.35
CA ALA A 84 -8.55 -3.58 -24.04
C ALA A 84 -7.03 -3.65 -24.26
N CYS A 85 -6.47 -2.60 -24.87
CA CYS A 85 -5.05 -2.53 -25.19
C CYS A 85 -4.20 -2.49 -23.93
N GLY A 86 -4.53 -1.66 -22.93
CA GLY A 86 -3.78 -1.60 -21.68
C GLY A 86 -3.77 -2.94 -20.93
N ARG A 87 -4.91 -3.64 -20.88
CA ARG A 87 -5.00 -4.99 -20.29
C ARG A 87 -4.13 -6.00 -21.04
N ALA A 88 -4.14 -5.97 -22.37
CA ALA A 88 -3.31 -6.85 -23.20
C ALA A 88 -1.82 -6.58 -22.99
N LEU A 89 -1.41 -5.31 -23.02
CA LEU A 89 -0.03 -4.88 -22.77
C LEU A 89 0.41 -5.31 -21.36
N HIS A 90 -0.46 -5.16 -20.36
CA HIS A 90 -0.20 -5.60 -19.00
C HIS A 90 0.02 -7.11 -18.91
N HIS A 91 -0.83 -7.90 -19.58
CA HIS A 91 -0.66 -9.35 -19.63
C HIS A 91 0.67 -9.74 -20.29
N ILE A 92 1.02 -9.14 -21.43
CA ILE A 92 2.30 -9.42 -22.12
C ILE A 92 3.51 -9.09 -21.21
N ALA A 93 3.44 -7.96 -20.50
CA ALA A 93 4.54 -7.52 -19.64
C ALA A 93 4.72 -8.42 -18.40
N CYS A 94 3.61 -8.89 -17.80
CA CYS A 94 3.65 -9.55 -16.50
C CYS A 94 3.56 -11.09 -16.54
N ASP A 95 3.11 -11.67 -17.66
CA ASP A 95 2.97 -13.13 -17.77
C ASP A 95 4.34 -13.82 -17.92
N GLU A 96 4.68 -14.68 -16.97
CA GLU A 96 5.97 -15.35 -16.96
C GLU A 96 6.16 -16.32 -18.12
N THR A 97 5.08 -16.91 -18.63
CA THR A 97 5.14 -17.84 -19.76
C THR A 97 5.52 -17.06 -21.01
N ILE A 98 4.85 -15.92 -21.25
CA ILE A 98 5.19 -15.02 -22.36
C ILE A 98 6.62 -14.52 -22.22
N GLN A 99 7.04 -14.10 -21.03
CA GLN A 99 8.41 -13.60 -20.80
C GLN A 99 9.48 -14.69 -21.01
N LYS A 100 9.26 -15.91 -20.49
CA LYS A 100 10.18 -17.05 -20.66
C LYS A 100 10.29 -17.48 -22.12
N LEU A 101 9.20 -17.42 -22.87
CA LEU A 101 9.21 -17.74 -24.30
C LEU A 101 10.00 -16.72 -25.12
N ASN A 102 10.14 -15.48 -24.65
CA ASN A 102 10.75 -14.37 -25.38
C ASN A 102 12.17 -14.01 -24.90
N SER A 103 12.72 -14.66 -23.88
CA SER A 103 14.01 -14.31 -23.26
C SER A 103 15.25 -14.60 -24.14
N SER A 104 15.07 -15.07 -25.37
CA SER A 104 16.16 -15.47 -26.28
C SER A 104 16.61 -14.37 -27.26
N ASN A 105 15.92 -13.22 -27.32
CA ASN A 105 16.26 -12.16 -28.27
C ASN A 105 17.02 -11.03 -27.57
N ASP A 106 18.35 -11.04 -27.69
CA ASP A 106 19.35 -10.06 -27.23
C ASP A 106 19.19 -8.64 -27.84
N ASN A 107 18.01 -8.29 -28.37
CA ASN A 107 17.80 -6.99 -28.98
C ASN A 107 17.25 -6.01 -27.95
N ASP A 108 17.96 -4.89 -27.82
CA ASP A 108 17.64 -3.63 -27.12
C ASP A 108 16.31 -2.97 -27.56
N GLN A 109 15.23 -3.74 -27.78
CA GLN A 109 13.88 -3.20 -27.94
C GLN A 109 13.37 -2.75 -26.58
N HIS A 110 13.94 -1.65 -26.10
CA HIS A 110 13.34 -0.84 -25.06
C HIS A 110 12.08 -0.23 -25.66
N PHE A 111 10.98 -0.96 -25.57
CA PHE A 111 9.67 -0.36 -25.74
C PHE A 111 9.60 0.79 -24.74
N ASP A 112 9.20 1.96 -25.24
CA ASP A 112 8.95 3.16 -24.46
C ASP A 112 7.65 2.96 -23.65
N TRP A 113 7.76 2.04 -22.70
CA TRP A 113 6.78 1.74 -21.66
C TRP A 113 6.71 2.88 -20.64
N ASP A 114 7.68 3.79 -20.65
CA ASP A 114 7.98 4.74 -19.58
C ASP A 114 7.13 6.02 -19.63
N SER A 115 6.08 6.05 -20.47
CA SER A 115 5.13 7.16 -20.42
C SER A 115 4.22 7.04 -19.19
N LEU A 116 4.75 7.48 -18.04
CA LEU A 116 4.07 7.50 -16.75
C LEU A 116 2.70 8.19 -16.84
N GLU A 117 2.59 9.24 -17.64
CA GLU A 117 1.34 9.97 -17.88
C GLU A 117 0.25 9.11 -18.53
N LEU A 118 0.61 8.28 -19.53
CA LEU A 118 -0.35 7.41 -20.20
C LEU A 118 -0.84 6.30 -19.28
N TRP A 119 0.05 5.73 -18.47
CA TRP A 119 -0.32 4.69 -17.50
C TRP A 119 -1.17 5.24 -16.36
N SER A 120 -0.87 6.44 -15.89
CA SER A 120 -1.71 7.16 -14.92
C SER A 120 -3.11 7.41 -15.49
N ALA A 121 -3.22 7.89 -16.73
CA ALA A 121 -4.51 8.09 -17.37
C ALA A 121 -5.28 6.80 -17.66
N TRP A 122 -4.58 5.70 -17.91
CA TRP A 122 -5.21 4.38 -18.03
C TRP A 122 -5.67 3.83 -16.69
N HIS A 123 -4.88 4.03 -15.63
CA HIS A 123 -5.25 3.68 -14.26
C HIS A 123 -6.60 4.30 -13.87
N ASP A 124 -6.79 5.60 -14.17
CA ASP A 124 -8.04 6.34 -13.92
C ASP A 124 -9.29 5.68 -14.53
N ILE A 125 -9.15 4.93 -15.62
CA ILE A 125 -10.26 4.22 -16.26
C ILE A 125 -10.31 2.72 -15.92
N ALA A 126 -9.15 2.09 -15.68
CA ALA A 126 -9.03 0.65 -15.47
C ALA A 126 -9.53 0.22 -14.09
N LEU A 127 -9.12 0.92 -13.04
CA LEU A 127 -9.49 0.59 -11.67
C LEU A 127 -11.03 0.66 -11.46
N PRO A 128 -11.75 1.75 -11.85
CA PRO A 128 -13.21 1.77 -11.74
C PRO A 128 -13.92 0.72 -12.60
N TRP A 129 -13.38 0.43 -13.79
CA TRP A 129 -13.95 -0.58 -14.67
C TRP A 129 -13.81 -1.99 -14.08
N GLY A 130 -12.61 -2.36 -13.60
CA GLY A 130 -12.32 -3.68 -13.04
C GLY A 130 -13.17 -3.98 -11.81
N LEU A 131 -13.37 -2.99 -10.95
CA LEU A 131 -14.22 -3.14 -9.77
C LEU A 131 -15.71 -3.20 -10.11
N LYS A 132 -16.19 -2.48 -11.13
CA LYS A 132 -17.56 -2.64 -11.64
C LYS A 132 -17.77 -4.04 -12.25
N ALA A 133 -16.80 -4.54 -13.00
CA ALA A 133 -16.83 -5.89 -13.57
C ALA A 133 -16.80 -6.96 -12.47
N CYS A 134 -15.98 -6.77 -11.43
CA CYS A 134 -15.95 -7.61 -10.25
C CYS A 134 -17.32 -7.69 -9.58
N ARG A 135 -17.88 -6.53 -9.21
CA ARG A 135 -19.21 -6.46 -8.58
C ARG A 135 -20.29 -7.16 -9.41
N THR A 136 -20.35 -6.85 -10.71
CA THR A 136 -21.35 -7.46 -11.61
C THR A 136 -21.25 -8.98 -11.62
N SER A 137 -20.02 -9.50 -11.69
CA SER A 137 -19.77 -10.95 -11.70
C SER A 137 -20.08 -11.58 -10.34
N PHE A 138 -19.76 -10.89 -9.24
CA PHE A 138 -20.07 -11.38 -7.90
C PHE A 138 -21.58 -11.37 -7.60
N ASP A 139 -22.32 -10.36 -8.04
CA ASP A 139 -23.78 -10.32 -7.94
C ASP A 139 -24.43 -11.47 -8.74
N LEU A 140 -23.89 -11.78 -9.93
CA LEU A 140 -24.31 -12.94 -10.72
C LEU A 140 -23.97 -14.26 -10.02
N TYR A 141 -22.79 -14.39 -9.43
CA TYR A 141 -22.44 -15.55 -8.63
C TYR A 141 -23.38 -15.72 -7.43
N ALA A 142 -23.66 -14.65 -6.67
CA ALA A 142 -24.55 -14.70 -5.51
C ALA A 142 -25.97 -15.20 -5.86
N THR A 143 -26.42 -14.98 -7.10
CA THR A 143 -27.74 -15.42 -7.59
C THR A 143 -27.73 -16.80 -8.24
N THR A 144 -26.65 -17.17 -8.94
CA THR A 144 -26.58 -18.40 -9.75
C THR A 144 -25.79 -19.53 -9.11
N GLN A 145 -24.89 -19.19 -8.18
CA GLN A 145 -23.86 -20.05 -7.61
C GLN A 145 -22.92 -20.69 -8.66
N ASP A 146 -22.79 -20.06 -9.83
CA ASP A 146 -21.88 -20.50 -10.90
C ASP A 146 -20.44 -20.07 -10.60
N GLU A 147 -19.56 -21.03 -10.32
CA GLU A 147 -18.13 -20.82 -10.06
C GLU A 147 -17.40 -20.03 -11.17
N ASN A 148 -17.91 -20.05 -12.40
CA ASN A 148 -17.37 -19.23 -13.48
C ASN A 148 -17.53 -17.73 -13.18
N HIS A 149 -18.68 -17.31 -12.64
CA HIS A 149 -18.92 -15.92 -12.24
C HIS A 149 -18.07 -15.52 -11.03
N GLU A 150 -17.83 -16.44 -10.09
CA GLU A 150 -16.88 -16.22 -9.00
C GLU A 150 -15.45 -16.00 -9.51
N ASN A 151 -14.99 -16.86 -10.43
CA ASN A 151 -13.66 -16.75 -11.03
C ASN A 151 -13.51 -15.45 -11.85
N GLN A 152 -14.56 -15.05 -12.56
CA GLN A 152 -14.62 -13.76 -13.27
C GLN A 152 -14.52 -12.58 -12.29
N ALA A 153 -15.22 -12.63 -11.15
CA ALA A 153 -15.15 -11.61 -10.13
C ALA A 153 -13.71 -11.48 -9.58
N ARG A 154 -13.10 -12.60 -9.18
CA ARG A 154 -11.71 -12.65 -8.71
C ARG A 154 -10.72 -12.10 -9.73
N THR A 155 -10.85 -12.49 -10.99
CA THR A 155 -9.97 -12.04 -12.08
C THR A 155 -10.11 -10.54 -12.35
N ALA A 156 -11.35 -10.04 -12.34
CA ALA A 156 -11.62 -8.61 -12.54
C ALA A 156 -11.08 -7.76 -11.38
N LEU A 157 -11.23 -8.24 -10.14
CA LEU A 157 -10.68 -7.58 -8.96
C LEU A 157 -9.15 -7.57 -8.99
N ARG A 158 -8.52 -8.72 -9.28
CA ARG A 158 -7.06 -8.79 -9.40
C ARG A 158 -6.56 -7.79 -10.43
N LEU A 159 -7.17 -7.76 -11.62
CA LEU A 159 -6.79 -6.79 -12.64
C LEU A 159 -6.90 -5.36 -12.11
N ALA A 160 -8.01 -5.01 -11.46
CA ALA A 160 -8.19 -3.67 -10.87
C ALA A 160 -7.04 -3.30 -9.91
N ILE A 161 -6.64 -4.20 -9.02
CA ILE A 161 -5.53 -4.00 -8.08
C ILE A 161 -4.19 -3.86 -8.80
N VAL A 162 -3.91 -4.70 -9.78
CA VAL A 162 -2.60 -4.67 -10.45
C VAL A 162 -2.45 -3.42 -11.31
N THR A 163 -3.55 -2.91 -11.86
CA THR A 163 -3.57 -1.59 -12.50
C THR A 163 -3.39 -0.43 -11.52
N GLY A 164 -3.44 -0.70 -10.20
CA GLY A 164 -3.35 0.28 -9.12
C GLY A 164 -1.97 0.91 -8.92
N CYS A 165 -0.92 0.36 -9.49
CA CYS A 165 0.42 0.92 -9.37
C CYS A 165 0.92 1.40 -10.74
N PRO A 166 1.61 2.56 -10.82
CA PRO A 166 2.27 2.96 -12.05
C PRO A 166 3.25 1.88 -12.52
N GLY A 167 3.14 1.48 -13.78
CA GLY A 167 4.01 0.48 -14.42
C GLY A 167 3.38 -0.90 -14.57
N PHE A 168 4.22 -1.90 -14.85
CA PHE A 168 3.83 -3.28 -15.08
C PHE A 168 4.31 -4.17 -13.93
N LEU A 169 3.53 -4.18 -12.85
CA LEU A 169 3.85 -5.03 -11.71
C LEU A 169 3.18 -6.38 -11.84
N LYS A 170 3.90 -7.42 -11.41
CA LYS A 170 3.32 -8.75 -11.35
C LYS A 170 2.17 -8.78 -10.34
N PRO A 171 1.12 -9.57 -10.58
CA PRO A 171 -0.02 -9.70 -9.66
C PRO A 171 0.31 -9.98 -8.20
N ASN A 172 1.42 -10.68 -7.96
CA ASN A 172 1.86 -11.09 -6.63
C ASN A 172 3.07 -10.28 -6.13
N ASP A 173 3.41 -9.18 -6.80
CA ASP A 173 4.47 -8.30 -6.36
C ASP A 173 4.05 -7.60 -5.05
N VAL A 174 4.92 -7.65 -4.05
CA VAL A 174 4.67 -7.03 -2.74
C VAL A 174 4.66 -5.50 -2.83
N THR A 175 5.35 -4.92 -3.83
CA THR A 175 5.37 -3.48 -4.08
C THR A 175 3.97 -2.95 -4.39
N LEU A 176 3.07 -3.75 -4.98
CA LEU A 176 1.66 -3.38 -5.18
C LEU A 176 0.95 -3.01 -3.88
N ILE A 177 1.31 -3.61 -2.75
CA ILE A 177 0.67 -3.35 -1.47
C ILE A 177 1.06 -1.97 -0.93
N TRP A 178 2.34 -1.63 -1.07
CA TRP A 178 2.94 -0.47 -0.43
C TRP A 178 2.94 0.77 -1.32
N ASP A 179 3.20 0.58 -2.61
CA ASP A 179 3.32 1.65 -3.62
C ASP A 179 2.04 1.78 -4.46
N GLY A 180 1.07 0.87 -4.29
CA GLY A 180 -0.22 0.91 -4.97
C GLY A 180 -1.03 2.14 -4.58
N VAL A 181 -1.52 2.83 -5.62
CA VAL A 181 -2.46 3.95 -5.53
C VAL A 181 -3.84 3.41 -5.87
N PHE A 182 -4.63 3.14 -4.84
CA PHE A 182 -6.00 2.64 -5.02
C PHE A 182 -7.04 3.74 -4.93
N ASP A 183 -6.61 5.00 -4.82
CA ASP A 183 -7.48 6.15 -4.68
C ASP A 183 -8.46 6.22 -5.85
N TRP A 184 -9.74 6.09 -5.50
CA TRP A 184 -10.82 6.31 -6.44
C TRP A 184 -11.09 7.80 -6.53
N ASN A 185 -10.59 8.43 -7.60
CA ASN A 185 -10.75 9.86 -7.95
C ASN A 185 -12.20 10.40 -8.05
N ASN A 186 -13.22 9.69 -7.54
CA ASN A 186 -14.59 10.17 -7.43
C ASN A 186 -14.92 10.60 -5.99
N ALA A 187 -14.77 11.89 -5.71
CA ALA A 187 -14.99 12.56 -4.41
C ALA A 187 -16.40 12.44 -3.78
N ASN A 188 -17.30 11.63 -4.33
CA ASN A 188 -18.71 11.55 -3.91
C ASN A 188 -19.16 10.15 -3.46
N ARG A 189 -18.23 9.20 -3.26
CA ARG A 189 -18.62 7.86 -2.80
C ARG A 189 -18.84 7.83 -1.30
N VAL A 190 -19.84 7.07 -0.89
CA VAL A 190 -20.16 6.85 0.51
C VAL A 190 -19.69 5.45 0.92
N PRO A 191 -19.41 5.19 2.22
CA PRO A 191 -18.96 3.88 2.67
C PRO A 191 -19.85 2.71 2.20
N LYS A 192 -21.15 2.95 2.06
CA LYS A 192 -22.14 1.99 1.54
C LYS A 192 -21.87 1.48 0.12
N ASP A 193 -21.13 2.25 -0.70
CA ASP A 193 -20.76 1.82 -2.06
C ASP A 193 -19.78 0.63 -2.06
N PHE A 194 -19.17 0.34 -0.91
CA PHE A 194 -18.17 -0.72 -0.71
C PHE A 194 -18.72 -1.94 0.04
N ASP A 195 -19.96 -1.90 0.53
CA ASP A 195 -20.56 -2.98 1.33
C ASP A 195 -20.50 -4.35 0.62
N TRP A 196 -20.69 -4.36 -0.70
CA TRP A 196 -20.62 -5.58 -1.51
C TRP A 196 -19.21 -6.21 -1.50
N LEU A 197 -18.16 -5.41 -1.33
CA LEU A 197 -16.79 -5.88 -1.27
C LEU A 197 -16.44 -6.43 0.12
N VAL A 198 -17.10 -5.92 1.17
CA VAL A 198 -17.10 -6.57 2.50
C VAL A 198 -17.82 -7.92 2.42
N ASP A 199 -18.96 -8.01 1.72
CA ASP A 199 -19.64 -9.29 1.50
C ASP A 199 -18.79 -10.28 0.71
N PHE A 200 -18.05 -9.80 -0.30
CA PHE A 200 -17.06 -10.58 -1.02
C PHE A 200 -15.94 -11.11 -0.10
N LEU A 201 -15.44 -10.29 0.81
CA LEU A 201 -14.45 -10.69 1.80
C LEU A 201 -14.98 -11.78 2.75
N VAL A 202 -16.18 -11.57 3.30
CA VAL A 202 -16.84 -12.52 4.22
C VAL A 202 -17.09 -13.85 3.52
N HIS A 203 -17.48 -13.82 2.25
CA HIS A 203 -17.62 -15.03 1.43
C HIS A 203 -16.33 -15.83 1.40
N PHE A 204 -15.20 -15.25 0.96
CA PHE A 204 -13.93 -16.00 0.88
C PHE A 204 -13.31 -16.37 2.23
N ARG A 205 -13.65 -15.66 3.30
CA ARG A 205 -13.26 -16.04 4.67
C ARG A 205 -13.97 -17.32 5.12
N THR A 206 -15.25 -17.46 4.80
CA THR A 206 -16.13 -18.55 5.26
C THR A 206 -16.20 -19.74 4.31
N PHE A 207 -15.83 -19.55 3.05
CA PHE A 207 -15.82 -20.60 2.03
C PHE A 207 -14.75 -21.67 2.31
N ASP A 208 -15.09 -22.94 2.06
CA ASP A 208 -14.20 -24.09 2.34
C ASP A 208 -12.89 -24.02 1.57
N ALA A 209 -12.92 -23.53 0.33
CA ALA A 209 -11.75 -23.29 -0.51
C ALA A 209 -11.29 -21.83 -0.41
N ARG A 210 -10.92 -21.41 0.82
CA ARG A 210 -10.45 -20.04 1.13
C ARG A 210 -9.49 -19.53 0.05
N ASN A 211 -9.82 -18.36 -0.52
CA ASN A 211 -8.97 -17.70 -1.50
C ASN A 211 -8.33 -16.47 -0.89
N PHE A 212 -7.20 -16.66 -0.21
CA PHE A 212 -6.46 -15.58 0.46
C PHE A 212 -5.96 -14.51 -0.51
N ASP A 213 -5.75 -14.88 -1.77
CA ASP A 213 -5.33 -13.96 -2.82
C ASP A 213 -6.42 -12.97 -3.20
N ALA A 214 -7.66 -13.46 -3.37
CA ALA A 214 -8.83 -12.63 -3.60
C ALA A 214 -9.17 -11.77 -2.38
N MET A 215 -8.98 -12.30 -1.16
CA MET A 215 -9.16 -11.52 0.06
C MET A 215 -8.16 -10.37 0.16
N ALA A 216 -6.89 -10.63 -0.13
CA ALA A 216 -5.87 -9.59 -0.14
C ALA A 216 -6.17 -8.51 -1.19
N ASP A 217 -6.64 -8.90 -2.39
CA ASP A 217 -7.07 -7.93 -3.40
C ASP A 217 -8.24 -7.07 -2.93
N ALA A 218 -9.22 -7.68 -2.27
CA ALA A 218 -10.38 -6.97 -1.75
C ALA A 218 -9.99 -5.99 -0.62
N LEU A 219 -9.05 -6.38 0.26
CA LEU A 219 -8.51 -5.49 1.30
C LEU A 219 -7.78 -4.28 0.70
N LEU A 220 -6.98 -4.48 -0.36
CA LEU A 220 -6.32 -3.38 -1.06
C LEU A 220 -7.34 -2.45 -1.73
N ALA A 221 -8.38 -2.99 -2.36
CA ALA A 221 -9.46 -2.18 -2.93
C ALA A 221 -10.27 -1.43 -1.87
N LEU A 222 -10.45 -2.02 -0.67
CA LEU A 222 -11.11 -1.36 0.45
C LEU A 222 -10.22 -0.33 1.15
N SER A 223 -8.89 -0.41 1.01
CA SER A 223 -7.98 0.59 1.55
C SER A 223 -8.25 1.99 0.96
N ALA A 224 -8.69 2.03 -0.31
CA ALA A 224 -9.18 3.24 -0.98
C ALA A 224 -10.37 3.93 -0.31
N MET A 225 -11.12 3.23 0.53
CA MET A 225 -12.23 3.82 1.29
C MET A 225 -11.75 4.69 2.45
N GLN A 226 -10.50 4.51 2.90
CA GLN A 226 -9.90 5.23 4.03
C GLN A 226 -10.75 5.14 5.31
N GLY A 227 -11.37 3.97 5.54
CA GLY A 227 -12.27 3.75 6.67
C GLY A 227 -12.70 2.29 6.81
N LEU A 228 -13.67 2.04 7.70
CA LEU A 228 -14.20 0.74 8.08
C LEU A 228 -15.59 0.44 7.50
N GLY A 229 -16.03 1.18 6.48
CA GLY A 229 -17.31 0.91 5.80
C GLY A 229 -18.53 1.51 6.51
N SER A 230 -19.70 1.11 6.02
CA SER A 230 -20.98 1.47 6.62
C SER A 230 -21.13 0.85 8.01
N PRO A 231 -21.92 1.45 8.92
CA PRO A 231 -22.21 0.86 10.22
C PRO A 231 -22.71 -0.60 10.12
N GLU A 232 -23.49 -0.93 9.10
CA GLU A 232 -24.05 -2.27 8.90
C GLU A 232 -23.03 -3.35 8.53
N LYS A 233 -21.88 -2.95 7.96
CA LYS A 233 -20.82 -3.88 7.52
C LYS A 233 -19.54 -3.79 8.35
N ARG A 234 -19.46 -2.83 9.25
CA ARG A 234 -18.25 -2.49 10.00
C ARG A 234 -17.69 -3.67 10.79
N ASP A 235 -18.53 -4.35 11.55
CA ASP A 235 -18.12 -5.48 12.40
C ASP A 235 -17.54 -6.62 11.56
N ASN A 236 -18.25 -6.99 10.48
CA ASN A 236 -17.80 -8.01 9.54
C ASN A 236 -16.47 -7.65 8.88
N TYR A 237 -16.26 -6.36 8.60
CA TYR A 237 -15.03 -5.89 8.00
C TYR A 237 -13.86 -5.94 9.00
N LEU A 238 -14.07 -5.42 10.22
CA LEU A 238 -13.07 -5.47 11.30
C LEU A 238 -12.68 -6.92 11.64
N ASP A 239 -13.66 -7.81 11.79
CA ASP A 239 -13.42 -9.23 12.03
C ASP A 239 -12.59 -9.87 10.92
N THR A 240 -12.85 -9.48 9.66
CA THR A 240 -12.12 -10.03 8.52
C THR A 240 -10.70 -9.46 8.44
N ILE A 241 -10.49 -8.20 8.81
CA ILE A 241 -9.16 -7.61 8.98
C ILE A 241 -8.38 -8.38 10.04
N ILE A 242 -8.94 -8.55 11.24
CA ILE A 242 -8.29 -9.27 12.35
C ILE A 242 -7.93 -10.70 11.94
N PHE A 243 -8.88 -11.42 11.35
CA PHE A 243 -8.65 -12.77 10.81
C PHE A 243 -7.51 -12.79 9.78
N SER A 244 -7.45 -11.79 8.90
CA SER A 244 -6.45 -11.69 7.84
C SER A 244 -5.05 -11.42 8.38
N MET A 245 -4.93 -10.86 9.59
CA MET A 245 -3.67 -10.57 10.28
C MET A 245 -3.11 -11.75 11.10
N GLU A 246 -3.89 -12.83 11.32
CA GLU A 246 -3.46 -13.99 12.12
C GLU A 246 -2.14 -14.61 11.61
N ALA A 247 -1.29 -15.07 12.53
CA ALA A 247 0.09 -15.48 12.23
C ALA A 247 0.24 -16.67 11.25
N ASP A 248 -0.80 -17.50 11.11
CA ASP A 248 -0.87 -18.63 10.18
C ASP A 248 -1.30 -18.22 8.76
N LYS A 249 -1.67 -16.96 8.55
CA LYS A 249 -2.13 -16.46 7.24
C LYS A 249 -0.96 -16.09 6.33
N PRO A 250 -1.15 -16.21 4.99
CA PRO A 250 -0.13 -15.80 4.03
C PRO A 250 0.28 -14.34 4.21
N SER A 251 1.57 -14.05 4.01
CA SER A 251 2.12 -12.70 4.20
C SER A 251 1.44 -11.65 3.34
N ARG A 252 1.11 -11.96 2.08
CA ARG A 252 0.36 -11.05 1.20
C ARG A 252 -0.98 -10.61 1.78
N LEU A 253 -1.74 -11.55 2.36
CA LEU A 253 -3.04 -11.25 2.99
C LEU A 253 -2.87 -10.40 4.24
N ARG A 254 -1.92 -10.79 5.09
CA ARG A 254 -1.51 -10.03 6.25
C ARG A 254 -1.16 -8.59 5.85
N HIS A 255 -0.26 -8.40 4.88
CA HIS A 255 0.24 -7.09 4.47
C HIS A 255 -0.86 -6.21 3.87
N ALA A 256 -1.76 -6.79 3.07
CA ALA A 256 -2.94 -6.10 2.57
C ALA A 256 -3.88 -5.65 3.71
N ALA A 257 -4.05 -6.46 4.76
CA ALA A 257 -4.82 -6.08 5.93
C ALA A 257 -4.16 -4.91 6.69
N LEU A 258 -2.83 -4.92 6.84
CA LEU A 258 -2.10 -3.79 7.44
C LEU A 258 -2.28 -2.51 6.62
N ARG A 259 -2.20 -2.59 5.29
CA ARG A 259 -2.45 -1.46 4.39
C ARG A 259 -3.87 -0.91 4.57
N ALA A 260 -4.88 -1.78 4.62
CA ALA A 260 -6.27 -1.40 4.84
C ALA A 260 -6.49 -0.69 6.20
N VAL A 261 -5.90 -1.20 7.28
CA VAL A 261 -5.97 -0.58 8.61
C VAL A 261 -5.24 0.76 8.65
N PHE A 262 -4.07 0.84 8.00
CA PHE A 262 -3.33 2.07 7.88
C PHE A 262 -4.14 3.16 7.18
N ASP A 263 -4.82 2.85 6.07
CA ASP A 263 -5.64 3.83 5.36
C ASP A 263 -6.89 4.23 6.17
N ALA A 264 -7.39 3.35 7.05
CA ALA A 264 -8.50 3.64 7.97
C ALA A 264 -8.09 4.38 9.28
N ARG A 265 -6.79 4.64 9.50
CA ARG A 265 -6.24 5.05 10.83
C ARG A 265 -6.90 6.28 11.45
N LEU A 266 -7.28 7.28 10.64
CA LEU A 266 -7.92 8.50 11.17
C LEU A 266 -9.31 8.20 11.72
N GLN A 267 -10.10 7.38 11.01
CA GLN A 267 -11.39 6.94 11.51
C GLN A 267 -11.27 6.06 12.76
N LEU A 268 -10.20 5.25 12.87
CA LEU A 268 -9.93 4.46 14.09
C LEU A 268 -9.69 5.33 15.32
N VAL A 269 -9.03 6.48 15.14
CA VAL A 269 -8.86 7.47 16.21
C VAL A 269 -10.21 8.09 16.57
N GLU A 270 -11.00 8.52 15.59
CA GLU A 270 -12.33 9.10 15.82
C GLU A 270 -13.28 8.15 16.57
N ILE A 271 -13.31 6.87 16.20
CA ILE A 271 -14.16 5.86 16.86
C ILE A 271 -13.72 5.64 18.32
N ALA A 272 -12.41 5.65 18.60
CA ALA A 272 -11.93 5.51 19.96
C ALA A 272 -12.28 6.72 20.83
N ASP A 273 -12.38 7.92 20.25
CA ASP A 273 -12.77 9.16 20.93
C ASP A 273 -14.27 9.28 21.19
N ASP A 274 -15.10 8.66 20.33
CA ASP A 274 -16.55 8.67 20.47
C ASP A 274 -17.01 7.76 21.63
N LYS A 275 -17.05 8.34 22.84
CA LYS A 275 -17.52 7.67 24.06
C LYS A 275 -19.03 7.42 24.10
N GLU A 276 -19.81 8.07 23.22
CA GLU A 276 -21.27 7.94 23.15
C GLU A 276 -21.71 6.96 22.05
N GLY A 277 -20.79 6.52 21.20
CA GLY A 277 -21.00 5.57 20.12
C GLY A 277 -21.17 4.11 20.59
N ASP A 278 -21.05 3.20 19.64
CA ASP A 278 -21.17 1.76 19.86
C ASP A 278 -20.06 1.23 20.78
N SER A 279 -20.40 1.04 22.06
CA SER A 279 -19.44 0.63 23.09
C SER A 279 -18.89 -0.77 22.86
N GLU A 280 -19.69 -1.69 22.30
CA GLU A 280 -19.28 -3.08 22.07
C GLU A 280 -18.28 -3.15 20.92
N PHE A 281 -18.59 -2.48 19.80
CA PHE A 281 -17.66 -2.36 18.68
C PHE A 281 -16.34 -1.72 19.10
N ARG A 282 -16.40 -0.63 19.86
CA ARG A 282 -15.22 0.09 20.36
C ARG A 282 -14.37 -0.78 21.27
N GLU A 283 -14.97 -1.58 22.15
CA GLU A 283 -14.26 -2.50 23.04
C GLU A 283 -13.54 -3.59 22.25
N GLN A 284 -14.21 -4.19 21.26
CA GLN A 284 -13.60 -5.18 20.37
C GLN A 284 -12.43 -4.58 19.60
N LEU A 285 -12.63 -3.40 19.00
CA LEU A 285 -11.61 -2.68 18.25
C LEU A 285 -10.34 -2.45 19.08
N LEU A 286 -10.50 -1.93 20.30
CA LEU A 286 -9.38 -1.62 21.19
C LEU A 286 -8.71 -2.86 21.77
N THR A 287 -9.40 -3.98 21.88
CA THR A 287 -8.86 -5.21 22.48
C THR A 287 -8.15 -6.10 21.46
N ASP A 288 -8.78 -6.31 20.30
CA ASP A 288 -8.35 -7.33 19.36
C ASP A 288 -7.37 -6.79 18.32
N LEU A 289 -7.59 -5.55 17.83
CA LEU A 289 -6.78 -4.99 16.76
C LEU A 289 -5.30 -4.78 17.15
N PRO A 290 -4.94 -4.28 18.35
CA PRO A 290 -3.53 -4.18 18.76
C PRO A 290 -2.81 -5.53 18.69
N SER A 291 -3.44 -6.58 19.24
CA SER A 291 -2.87 -7.93 19.23
C SER A 291 -2.67 -8.46 17.79
N ALA A 292 -3.64 -8.22 16.91
CA ALA A 292 -3.57 -8.58 15.49
C ALA A 292 -2.49 -7.79 14.73
N LEU A 293 -2.31 -6.50 15.04
CA LEU A 293 -1.24 -5.68 14.45
C LEU A 293 0.15 -6.17 14.84
N LEU A 294 0.31 -6.83 15.98
CA LEU A 294 1.59 -7.39 16.37
C LEU A 294 1.95 -8.66 15.58
N THR A 295 0.96 -9.51 15.24
CA THR A 295 1.19 -10.76 14.47
C THR A 295 1.62 -10.52 13.02
N MET A 296 1.43 -9.29 12.55
CA MET A 296 1.89 -8.82 11.24
C MET A 296 3.40 -8.80 11.07
N THR A 297 4.13 -8.72 12.18
CA THR A 297 5.57 -8.52 12.14
C THR A 297 6.24 -9.50 13.08
N LYS A 298 6.87 -10.54 12.54
CA LYS A 298 7.57 -11.51 13.40
C LYS A 298 8.82 -10.86 13.97
N LEU A 299 9.16 -11.22 15.21
CA LEU A 299 10.47 -10.92 15.78
C LEU A 299 11.54 -11.39 14.79
N VAL A 300 12.38 -10.46 14.34
CA VAL A 300 13.47 -10.72 13.41
C VAL A 300 14.47 -11.61 14.14
N ALA A 301 14.34 -12.94 13.98
CA ALA A 301 15.33 -13.87 14.52
C ALA A 301 16.49 -13.96 13.50
N PRO A 302 17.75 -13.78 13.93
CA PRO A 302 18.92 -13.84 13.05
C PRO A 302 19.13 -15.15 12.28
N GLN A 303 18.32 -16.18 12.55
CA GLN A 303 18.45 -17.53 12.00
C GLN A 303 17.19 -18.05 11.30
N LEU A 304 16.15 -17.23 11.13
CA LEU A 304 14.96 -17.66 10.38
C LEU A 304 15.28 -17.76 8.88
N SER A 305 14.75 -18.81 8.24
CA SER A 305 15.00 -19.10 6.83
C SER A 305 14.63 -17.90 5.96
N ALA A 306 15.41 -17.65 4.90
CA ALA A 306 15.14 -16.65 3.85
C ALA A 306 13.76 -16.77 3.16
N HIS A 307 12.94 -17.74 3.57
CA HIS A 307 11.59 -17.99 3.08
C HIS A 307 10.48 -17.36 3.94
N ASP A 308 10.78 -16.78 5.12
CA ASP A 308 9.78 -16.06 5.91
C ASP A 308 9.87 -14.56 5.64
N SER A 309 8.97 -14.05 4.78
CA SER A 309 8.92 -12.63 4.40
C SER A 309 8.68 -11.69 5.58
N ASP A 310 8.19 -12.20 6.72
CA ASP A 310 7.97 -11.41 7.92
C ASP A 310 9.10 -11.42 8.94
N ALA A 311 10.09 -12.28 8.71
CA ALA A 311 11.31 -12.30 9.51
C ALA A 311 12.35 -11.28 9.01
N ILE A 312 12.17 -10.69 7.83
CA ILE A 312 13.11 -9.75 7.22
C ILE A 312 12.51 -8.34 7.30
N PHE A 313 13.34 -7.35 7.66
CA PHE A 313 12.97 -5.93 7.60
C PHE A 313 12.58 -5.53 6.17
N ASN A 314 11.36 -5.01 6.00
CA ASN A 314 10.80 -4.52 4.76
C ASN A 314 10.43 -3.02 4.93
N PRO A 315 11.22 -2.09 4.35
CA PRO A 315 11.01 -0.66 4.56
C PRO A 315 9.58 -0.17 4.28
N GLY A 316 8.87 -0.73 3.29
CA GLY A 316 7.47 -0.39 3.04
C GLY A 316 6.58 -0.79 4.21
N ARG A 317 6.60 -2.08 4.58
CA ARG A 317 5.80 -2.62 5.69
C ARG A 317 6.06 -1.88 7.00
N GLU A 318 7.33 -1.71 7.36
CA GLU A 318 7.73 -1.07 8.61
C GLU A 318 7.34 0.41 8.66
N TYR A 319 7.41 1.13 7.54
CA TYR A 319 6.92 2.50 7.43
C TYR A 319 5.42 2.58 7.78
N PHE A 320 4.58 1.79 7.09
CA PHE A 320 3.14 1.80 7.32
C PHE A 320 2.76 1.37 8.75
N TYR A 321 3.46 0.37 9.30
CA TYR A 321 3.27 -0.05 10.67
C TYR A 321 3.62 1.07 11.66
N LEU A 322 4.81 1.68 11.56
CA LEU A 322 5.25 2.71 12.51
C LEU A 322 4.35 3.94 12.44
N GLN A 323 3.97 4.38 11.24
CA GLN A 323 3.06 5.50 11.09
C GLN A 323 1.66 5.19 11.64
N LEU A 324 1.14 3.97 11.43
CA LEU A 324 -0.13 3.55 12.03
C LEU A 324 -0.08 3.61 13.57
N ILE A 325 0.92 2.97 14.20
CA ILE A 325 1.02 2.96 15.67
C ILE A 325 1.22 4.38 16.20
N PHE A 326 2.03 5.19 15.52
CA PHE A 326 2.21 6.61 15.83
C PHE A 326 0.89 7.38 15.86
N THR A 327 0.04 7.22 14.83
CA THR A 327 -1.28 7.88 14.74
C THR A 327 -2.22 7.38 15.83
N LEU A 328 -2.34 6.06 16.02
CA LEU A 328 -3.23 5.49 17.05
C LEU A 328 -2.82 5.93 18.46
N ALA A 329 -1.52 5.96 18.74
CA ALA A 329 -0.97 6.37 20.03
C ALA A 329 -1.21 7.85 20.40
N LYS A 330 -1.91 8.63 19.56
CA LYS A 330 -2.42 9.95 19.97
C LYS A 330 -3.43 9.85 21.12
N GLN A 331 -4.23 8.78 21.15
CA GLN A 331 -5.27 8.60 22.16
C GLN A 331 -4.82 7.71 23.32
N SER A 332 -5.20 8.07 24.55
CA SER A 332 -4.84 7.30 25.76
C SER A 332 -5.28 5.85 25.67
N ASP A 333 -6.50 5.60 25.19
CA ASP A 333 -7.08 4.27 25.19
C ASP A 333 -6.35 3.35 24.21
N TRP A 334 -5.93 3.89 23.06
CA TRP A 334 -5.05 3.18 22.13
C TRP A 334 -3.67 2.95 22.74
N ARG A 335 -3.06 3.95 23.40
CA ARG A 335 -1.74 3.79 24.03
C ARG A 335 -1.71 2.66 25.03
N ASP A 336 -2.69 2.59 25.93
CA ASP A 336 -2.76 1.56 26.96
C ASP A 336 -2.84 0.15 26.35
N GLN A 337 -3.64 -0.01 25.29
CA GLN A 337 -3.81 -1.31 24.63
C GLN A 337 -2.61 -1.69 23.76
N LEU A 338 -1.98 -0.72 23.08
CA LEU A 338 -0.76 -0.92 22.31
C LEU A 338 0.42 -1.28 23.23
N GLU A 339 0.53 -0.64 24.39
CA GLU A 339 1.52 -1.00 25.41
C GLU A 339 1.27 -2.44 25.91
N LYS A 340 0.04 -2.73 26.33
CA LYS A 340 -0.36 -4.06 26.84
C LYS A 340 -0.14 -5.17 25.82
N ALA A 341 -0.38 -4.91 24.54
CA ALA A 341 -0.16 -5.88 23.47
C ALA A 341 1.34 -6.10 23.16
N GLY A 342 2.25 -5.23 23.62
CA GLY A 342 3.69 -5.39 23.47
C GLY A 342 4.29 -4.62 22.29
N HIS A 343 3.65 -3.56 21.81
CA HIS A 343 4.16 -2.76 20.69
C HIS A 343 5.47 -2.02 21.01
N ILE A 344 5.75 -1.73 22.28
CA ILE A 344 7.03 -1.14 22.72
C ILE A 344 8.18 -2.12 22.47
N ASP A 345 8.02 -3.39 22.85
CA ASP A 345 9.03 -4.43 22.58
C ASP A 345 9.29 -4.59 21.09
N ARG A 346 8.24 -4.51 20.27
CA ARG A 346 8.40 -4.51 18.81
C ARG A 346 9.19 -3.31 18.31
N CYS A 347 8.89 -2.10 18.81
CA CYS A 347 9.62 -0.89 18.43
C CYS A 347 11.10 -0.97 18.82
N VAL A 348 11.41 -1.52 19.99
CA VAL A 348 12.79 -1.79 20.43
C VAL A 348 13.51 -2.72 19.45
N VAL A 349 12.85 -3.79 18.99
CA VAL A 349 13.45 -4.74 18.02
C VAL A 349 13.73 -4.08 16.67
N LEU A 350 12.88 -3.14 16.24
CA LEU A 350 13.06 -2.40 14.99
C LEU A 350 14.22 -1.39 15.05
N LEU A 351 14.67 -1.02 16.25
CA LEU A 351 15.65 0.03 16.48
C LEU A 351 16.96 -0.20 15.73
N ASP A 352 17.53 -1.40 15.83
CA ASP A 352 18.80 -1.74 15.19
C ASP A 352 18.71 -1.59 13.66
N HIS A 353 17.60 -2.03 13.08
CA HIS A 353 17.35 -1.91 11.65
C HIS A 353 17.16 -0.45 11.20
N VAL A 354 16.44 0.34 11.98
CA VAL A 354 16.17 1.76 11.65
C VAL A 354 17.41 2.62 11.81
N ILE A 355 18.23 2.39 12.85
CA ILE A 355 19.48 3.14 13.07
C ILE A 355 20.56 2.75 12.06
N ASN A 356 20.68 1.46 11.75
CA ASN A 356 21.71 0.95 10.84
C ASN A 356 21.25 0.89 9.39
N LEU A 357 20.08 1.46 9.09
CA LEU A 357 19.60 1.65 7.73
C LEU A 357 20.61 2.58 7.03
N LYS A 358 21.61 1.97 6.39
CA LYS A 358 22.53 2.72 5.53
C LYS A 358 21.68 3.39 4.47
N ASP A 359 22.14 4.54 3.98
CA ASP A 359 21.70 5.11 2.70
C ASP A 359 22.06 4.12 1.58
N SER A 360 21.41 2.96 1.56
CA SER A 360 21.50 2.01 0.47
C SER A 360 20.87 2.73 -0.70
N SER A 361 21.74 3.22 -1.57
CA SER A 361 21.47 3.93 -2.82
C SER A 361 20.71 3.09 -3.86
N THR A 362 19.90 2.14 -3.41
CA THR A 362 18.87 1.53 -4.26
C THR A 362 17.86 2.65 -4.49
N GLY A 363 17.80 3.18 -5.71
CA GLY A 363 16.97 4.33 -6.12
C GLY A 363 15.46 4.10 -6.03
N LEU A 364 15.00 3.40 -4.99
CA LEU A 364 13.63 3.41 -4.52
C LEU A 364 13.33 4.76 -3.86
N SER A 365 12.07 5.16 -3.97
CA SER A 365 11.56 6.47 -3.60
C SER A 365 11.82 6.83 -2.12
N GLU A 366 11.55 8.08 -1.80
CA GLU A 366 11.84 8.78 -0.55
C GLU A 366 11.31 8.23 0.80
N PRO A 367 10.33 7.30 0.93
CA PRO A 367 9.72 6.98 2.23
C PRO A 367 10.71 6.46 3.29
N VAL A 368 11.79 5.82 2.85
CA VAL A 368 12.73 5.09 3.70
C VAL A 368 13.41 5.98 4.75
N LYS A 369 13.51 7.30 4.50
CA LYS A 369 14.18 8.24 5.41
C LYS A 369 13.35 8.66 6.62
N THR A 370 12.06 8.34 6.67
CA THR A 370 11.16 8.80 7.75
C THR A 370 11.06 7.83 8.94
N HIS A 371 11.51 6.58 8.78
CA HIS A 371 11.44 5.56 9.84
C HIS A 371 11.98 6.02 11.20
N PRO A 372 13.15 6.69 11.30
CA PRO A 372 13.65 7.16 12.59
C PRO A 372 12.69 8.14 13.28
N TYR A 373 12.00 8.97 12.50
CA TYR A 373 11.03 9.94 13.01
C TYR A 373 9.84 9.24 13.62
N TYR A 374 9.17 8.36 12.86
CA TYR A 374 8.01 7.63 13.35
C TYR A 374 8.35 6.68 14.49
N LEU A 375 9.52 6.04 14.47
CA LEU A 375 9.94 5.18 15.56
C LEU A 375 10.18 5.98 16.85
N ALA A 376 10.91 7.11 16.78
CA ALA A 376 11.12 7.99 17.94
C ALA A 376 9.79 8.53 18.47
N GLY A 377 8.95 9.05 17.57
CA GLY A 377 7.63 9.59 17.92
C GLY A 377 6.71 8.53 18.53
N THR A 378 6.73 7.29 18.03
CA THR A 378 5.94 6.19 18.58
C THR A 378 6.39 5.84 20.00
N LEU A 379 7.69 5.66 20.22
CA LEU A 379 8.24 5.37 21.56
C LEU A 379 7.89 6.50 22.55
N ILE A 380 8.03 7.76 22.14
CA ILE A 380 7.67 8.93 22.96
C ILE A 380 6.17 8.98 23.25
N ARG A 381 5.30 8.66 22.28
CA ARG A 381 3.84 8.69 22.49
C ARG A 381 3.37 7.55 23.40
N LEU A 382 3.88 6.34 23.18
CA LEU A 382 3.56 5.17 24.01
C LEU A 382 4.05 5.34 25.45
N ASP A 383 5.14 6.09 25.66
CA ASP A 383 5.65 6.39 27.00
C ASP A 383 5.01 7.65 27.60
N ALA A 384 4.17 7.48 28.62
CA ALA A 384 3.58 8.60 29.35
C ALA A 384 4.55 9.30 30.34
N SER A 385 5.79 8.81 30.48
CA SER A 385 6.71 9.27 31.52
C SER A 385 7.28 10.67 31.28
N GLY A 386 7.34 11.11 30.01
CA GLY A 386 7.85 12.43 29.61
C GLY A 386 9.37 12.61 29.76
N SER A 387 10.11 11.55 30.09
CA SER A 387 11.58 11.54 30.17
C SER A 387 12.14 10.17 29.82
N TYR A 388 13.30 10.16 29.15
CA TYR A 388 13.97 8.92 28.78
C TYR A 388 14.27 8.04 30.00
N ARG A 389 14.81 8.64 31.07
CA ARG A 389 15.25 7.90 32.26
C ARG A 389 14.11 7.25 33.06
N SER A 390 12.88 7.73 32.89
CA SER A 390 11.68 7.17 33.52
C SER A 390 10.87 6.28 32.59
N SER A 391 11.28 6.14 31.33
CA SER A 391 10.53 5.40 30.32
C SER A 391 10.60 3.89 30.55
N CYS A 392 9.54 3.17 30.17
CA CYS A 392 9.48 1.71 30.28
C CYS A 392 10.40 0.96 29.28
N PHE A 393 11.07 1.68 28.38
CA PHE A 393 12.05 1.14 27.44
C PHE A 393 13.49 1.54 27.75
N ALA A 394 13.73 2.32 28.81
CA ALA A 394 15.06 2.81 29.20
C ALA A 394 16.05 1.69 29.54
N ASP A 395 15.55 0.54 29.98
CA ASP A 395 16.32 -0.67 30.27
C ASP A 395 16.63 -1.51 29.03
N LYS A 396 15.89 -1.28 27.94
CA LYS A 396 15.98 -2.05 26.67
C LYS A 396 16.76 -1.33 25.59
N ILE A 397 16.81 0.00 25.63
CA ILE A 397 17.53 0.85 24.69
C ILE A 397 18.73 1.46 25.42
N SER A 398 19.92 1.45 24.82
CA SER A 398 21.06 2.18 25.39
C SER A 398 20.96 3.68 25.08
N GLU A 399 21.55 4.53 25.94
CA GLU A 399 21.60 5.99 25.70
C GLU A 399 22.19 6.34 24.32
N LEU A 400 23.16 5.55 23.84
CA LEU A 400 23.76 5.73 22.51
C LEU A 400 22.78 5.41 21.38
N GLU A 401 22.02 4.31 21.48
CA GLU A 401 21.02 3.94 20.47
C GLU A 401 19.89 4.96 20.45
N TRP A 402 19.41 5.38 21.63
CA TRP A 402 18.42 6.44 21.74
C TRP A 402 18.89 7.75 21.10
N TRP A 403 20.13 8.17 21.39
CA TRP A 403 20.72 9.36 20.78
C TRP A 403 20.81 9.26 19.26
N LYS A 404 21.24 8.11 18.73
CA LYS A 404 21.28 7.86 17.27
C LYS A 404 19.89 7.93 16.64
N LEU A 405 18.88 7.37 17.30
CA LEU A 405 17.50 7.44 16.84
C LEU A 405 16.99 8.88 16.77
N LEU A 406 17.20 9.67 17.83
CA LEU A 406 16.82 11.09 17.87
C LEU A 406 17.52 11.88 16.74
N LYS A 407 18.82 11.68 16.55
CA LYS A 407 19.54 12.28 15.40
C LYS A 407 18.94 11.87 14.06
N GLY A 408 18.58 10.60 13.92
CA GLY A 408 17.87 10.09 12.75
C GLY A 408 16.53 10.80 12.53
N ALA A 409 15.76 11.04 13.60
CA ALA A 409 14.48 11.75 13.54
C ALA A 409 14.65 13.21 13.08
N TRP A 410 15.66 13.94 13.61
CA TRP A 410 15.98 15.29 13.14
C TRP A 410 16.42 15.31 11.67
N SER A 411 17.22 14.33 11.25
CA SER A 411 17.61 14.16 9.85
C SER A 411 16.40 13.90 8.95
N ALA A 412 15.54 12.96 9.34
CA ALA A 412 14.30 12.64 8.65
C ALA A 412 13.40 13.86 8.47
N MET A 413 13.23 14.64 9.54
CA MET A 413 12.42 15.85 9.53
C MET A 413 12.94 16.90 8.54
N TRP A 414 14.27 17.06 8.45
CA TRP A 414 14.89 17.97 7.50
C TRP A 414 14.81 17.46 6.05
N TRP A 415 15.11 16.18 5.79
CA TRP A 415 15.20 15.67 4.43
C TRP A 415 13.85 15.50 3.72
N ASN A 416 12.77 15.32 4.47
CA ASN A 416 11.44 15.05 3.93
C ASN A 416 10.45 16.21 4.14
N ASP A 417 10.94 17.38 4.57
CA ASP A 417 10.11 18.56 4.85
C ASP A 417 8.90 18.29 5.77
N LEU A 418 9.07 17.37 6.74
CA LEU A 418 8.00 16.89 7.62
C LEU A 418 7.37 17.98 8.49
N TYR A 419 8.01 19.15 8.58
CA TYR A 419 7.46 20.33 9.25
C TYR A 419 6.26 20.96 8.52
N ARG A 420 5.89 20.46 7.33
CA ARG A 420 4.69 20.89 6.59
C ARG A 420 3.45 20.05 6.88
N GLU A 421 3.58 18.95 7.61
CA GLU A 421 2.48 18.05 7.94
C GLU A 421 2.09 18.20 9.41
N ASP A 422 0.82 18.58 9.66
CA ASP A 422 0.29 18.86 11.00
C ASP A 422 0.49 17.66 11.96
N GLU A 423 0.22 16.44 11.49
CA GLU A 423 0.34 15.22 12.30
C GLU A 423 1.78 14.99 12.79
N LEU A 424 2.78 15.41 12.02
CA LEU A 424 4.19 15.26 12.36
C LEU A 424 4.62 16.37 13.32
N LEU A 425 4.21 17.61 13.08
CA LEU A 425 4.51 18.73 13.99
C LEU A 425 4.12 18.44 15.46
N GLU A 426 3.04 17.71 15.69
CA GLU A 426 2.58 17.32 17.04
C GLU A 426 3.59 16.48 17.84
N ALA A 427 4.46 15.68 17.21
CA ALA A 427 5.45 14.86 17.91
C ALA A 427 6.78 15.59 18.19
N LEU A 428 7.00 16.71 17.50
CA LEU A 428 8.24 17.47 17.62
C LEU A 428 8.54 17.99 19.04
N PRO A 429 7.56 18.48 19.83
CA PRO A 429 7.81 18.88 21.22
C PRO A 429 8.37 17.74 22.09
N GLY A 430 7.89 16.51 21.85
CA GLY A 430 8.42 15.32 22.50
C GLY A 430 9.87 15.06 22.08
N ILE A 431 10.15 15.05 20.78
CA ILE A 431 11.51 14.87 20.24
C ILE A 431 12.47 15.93 20.80
N VAL A 432 12.04 17.19 20.89
CA VAL A 432 12.80 18.30 21.50
C VAL A 432 13.13 17.99 22.96
N THR A 433 12.13 17.64 23.77
CA THR A 433 12.31 17.35 25.21
C THR A 433 13.34 16.23 25.42
N TYR A 434 13.18 15.12 24.72
CA TYR A 434 14.11 13.98 24.84
C TYR A 434 15.49 14.28 24.25
N THR A 435 15.59 15.15 23.24
CA THR A 435 16.87 15.64 22.71
C THR A 435 17.61 16.50 23.73
N LEU A 436 16.93 17.42 24.40
CA LEU A 436 17.53 18.26 25.44
C LEU A 436 18.05 17.41 26.61
N GLU A 437 17.28 16.41 27.06
CA GLU A 437 17.72 15.47 28.08
C GLU A 437 18.98 14.70 27.62
N SER A 438 18.97 14.22 26.39
CA SER A 438 20.09 13.44 25.84
C SER A 438 21.38 14.27 25.69
N LEU A 439 21.27 15.57 25.42
CA LEU A 439 22.42 16.50 25.34
C LEU A 439 23.19 16.65 26.66
N GLU A 440 22.62 16.22 27.79
CA GLU A 440 23.33 16.19 29.07
C GLU A 440 24.29 15.00 29.19
N THR A 441 24.14 13.98 28.33
CA THR A 441 24.97 12.77 28.33
C THR A 441 26.32 13.00 27.66
N GLU A 442 27.36 12.27 28.09
CA GLU A 442 28.69 12.35 27.45
C GLU A 442 28.65 11.93 25.97
N THR A 443 27.84 10.91 25.65
CA THR A 443 27.68 10.39 24.29
C THR A 443 27.23 11.48 23.31
N ALA A 444 26.25 12.29 23.70
CA ALA A 444 25.71 13.34 22.84
C ALA A 444 26.71 14.49 22.65
N LYS A 445 27.51 14.84 23.67
CA LYS A 445 28.49 15.93 23.60
C LYS A 445 29.54 15.74 22.51
N TYR A 446 29.99 14.51 22.28
CA TYR A 446 30.99 14.21 21.26
C TYR A 446 30.45 14.29 19.82
N ASP A 447 29.13 14.16 19.62
CA ASP A 447 28.50 13.95 18.31
C ASP A 447 27.41 15.00 17.96
N SER A 448 27.24 16.01 18.81
CA SER A 448 26.24 17.09 18.68
C SER A 448 26.46 18.01 17.48
N LYS A 449 27.70 18.12 16.97
CA LYS A 449 28.04 19.01 15.84
C LYS A 449 27.23 18.74 14.58
N SER A 450 26.91 17.47 14.32
CA SER A 450 26.10 17.07 13.17
C SER A 450 24.65 17.54 13.28
N LEU A 451 24.13 17.71 14.51
CA LEU A 451 22.76 18.10 14.79
C LEU A 451 22.53 19.61 14.59
N ILE A 452 23.54 20.46 14.86
CA ILE A 452 23.47 21.93 14.73
C ILE A 452 22.87 22.34 13.39
N ARG A 453 23.45 21.85 12.29
CA ARG A 453 23.01 22.20 10.93
C ARG A 453 21.56 21.78 10.65
N MET A 454 21.12 20.65 11.20
CA MET A 454 19.77 20.12 10.98
C MET A 454 18.74 20.96 11.74
N VAL A 455 19.00 21.20 13.04
CA VAL A 455 18.15 22.01 13.90
C VAL A 455 18.07 23.46 13.41
N ASP A 456 19.17 24.05 12.95
CA ASP A 456 19.19 25.40 12.37
C ASP A 456 18.25 25.52 11.18
N ARG A 457 18.32 24.56 10.25
CA ARG A 457 17.48 24.58 9.04
C ARG A 457 16.01 24.39 9.38
N ILE A 458 15.69 23.46 10.27
CA ILE A 458 14.32 23.21 10.72
C ILE A 458 13.77 24.45 11.43
N TYR A 459 14.56 25.10 12.29
CA TYR A 459 14.14 26.32 12.97
C TYR A 459 13.83 27.47 12.00
N GLU A 460 14.68 27.71 11.00
CA GLU A 460 14.38 28.75 9.99
C GLU A 460 13.17 28.37 9.14
N ALA A 461 13.04 27.11 8.72
CA ALA A 461 11.87 26.65 7.96
C ALA A 461 10.55 26.82 8.75
N LEU A 462 10.54 26.46 10.04
CA LEU A 462 9.37 26.65 10.89
C LEU A 462 8.99 28.12 11.07
N LYS A 463 9.96 29.04 11.04
CA LYS A 463 9.69 30.47 11.06
C LYS A 463 9.12 30.96 9.74
N ASP A 464 9.67 30.49 8.63
CA ASP A 464 9.24 30.88 7.29
C ASP A 464 7.82 30.39 6.99
N GLU A 465 7.44 29.21 7.50
CA GLU A 465 6.10 28.62 7.38
C GLU A 465 5.11 29.12 8.46
N GLU A 466 5.52 30.07 9.32
CA GLU A 466 4.71 30.63 10.41
C GLU A 466 4.08 29.55 11.33
N ALA A 467 4.85 28.49 11.62
CA ALA A 467 4.41 27.40 12.51
C ALA A 467 4.03 27.91 13.91
N GLU A 468 3.33 27.07 14.70
CA GLU A 468 2.88 27.46 16.03
C GLU A 468 4.04 28.01 16.90
N PRO A 469 3.89 29.18 17.56
CA PRO A 469 4.96 29.80 18.33
C PRO A 469 5.56 28.90 19.42
N GLY A 470 4.75 28.01 20.01
CA GLY A 470 5.21 27.01 20.98
C GLY A 470 6.23 26.04 20.39
N ILE A 471 5.97 25.56 19.17
CA ILE A 471 6.86 24.65 18.43
C ILE A 471 8.16 25.35 18.05
N ILE A 472 8.06 26.57 17.50
CA ILE A 472 9.25 27.38 17.16
C ILE A 472 10.12 27.60 18.40
N SER A 473 9.51 27.96 19.53
CA SER A 473 10.22 28.16 20.80
C SER A 473 10.88 26.88 21.31
N ALA A 474 10.22 25.73 21.15
CA ALA A 474 10.77 24.44 21.54
C ALA A 474 12.03 24.10 20.73
N VAL A 475 11.96 24.18 19.40
CA VAL A 475 13.14 23.92 18.54
C VAL A 475 14.27 24.91 18.81
N LYS A 476 13.94 26.19 19.05
CA LYS A 476 14.92 27.21 19.43
C LYS A 476 15.71 26.82 20.69
N SER A 477 15.06 26.22 21.68
CA SER A 477 15.75 25.81 22.91
C SER A 477 16.83 24.75 22.66
N VAL A 478 16.61 23.83 21.70
CA VAL A 478 17.63 22.86 21.27
C VAL A 478 18.78 23.58 20.58
N LYS A 479 18.48 24.51 19.68
CA LYS A 479 19.47 25.34 18.99
C LYS A 479 20.37 26.10 19.98
N ASP A 480 19.76 26.88 20.88
CA ASP A 480 20.48 27.68 21.88
C ASP A 480 21.37 26.78 22.77
N ARG A 481 20.89 25.57 23.12
CA ARG A 481 21.66 24.59 23.89
C ARG A 481 22.86 24.06 23.11
N LEU A 482 22.69 23.71 21.85
CA LEU A 482 23.76 23.23 20.97
C LEU A 482 24.83 24.29 20.76
N ASP A 483 24.44 25.56 20.57
CA ASP A 483 25.37 26.69 20.42
C ASP A 483 26.18 26.94 21.69
N SER A 484 25.56 26.79 22.86
CA SER A 484 26.25 26.97 24.15
C SER A 484 27.29 25.88 24.45
N GLY A 485 27.08 24.66 23.95
CA GLY A 485 27.95 23.50 24.20
C GLY A 485 29.13 23.35 23.22
N GLY A 486 29.19 24.18 22.17
CA GLY A 486 30.26 24.16 21.16
C GLY A 486 31.46 25.08 21.47
N SER A 487 31.42 25.80 22.59
CA SER A 487 32.50 26.64 23.13
C SER A 487 33.36 25.87 24.13
#